data_AF-A0A847VNI5-F1
#
_entry.id   AF-A0A847VNI5-F1
#
_cell.length_a   1.000
_cell.length_b   1.000
_cell.length_c   1.000
_cell.angle_alpha   90.00
_cell.angle_beta   90.00
_cell.angle_gamma   90.00
#
_symmetry.space_group_name_H-M   'P 1'
#
loop_
_entity.id
_entity.type
_entity.pdbx_description
1 polymer ?
#
loop_
_entity_poly.entity_id
_entity_poly.type
_entity_poly.pdbx_seq_one_letter_code
_entity_poly.pdbx_strand_id
1 'polypeptide(L)'
;AQGCVLHLMNEYMAVQAPDGTRMATYPDVIATLDEAGVPVSAGHVREGQMLHVLRVAKERLPLSASVTDPSVYPVVEKALGIAIADYALGVAAP
;
A
#
# COMPACT_ATOMS: atom_id res chain seq x y z
N ALA A 1 -11.68 7.39 -15.98
CA ALA A 1 -10.87 6.43 -15.19
C ALA A 1 -11.64 6.11 -13.91
N GLN A 2 -11.77 4.84 -13.54
CA GLN A 2 -12.32 4.52 -12.22
C GLN A 2 -11.20 4.72 -11.19
N GLY A 3 -11.47 5.50 -10.14
CA GLY A 3 -10.49 5.79 -9.09
C GLY A 3 -10.17 4.55 -8.25
N CYS A 4 -9.06 4.58 -7.50
CA CYS A 4 -8.73 3.54 -6.52
C CYS A 4 -8.71 4.15 -5.11
N VAL A 5 -8.84 3.30 -4.09
CA VAL A 5 -8.70 3.70 -2.68
C VAL A 5 -7.28 3.37 -2.23
N LEU A 6 -6.56 4.39 -1.74
CA LEU A 6 -5.24 4.24 -1.14
C LEU A 6 -5.38 4.24 0.38
N HIS A 7 -4.95 3.16 1.03
CA HIS A 7 -4.83 3.06 2.48
C HIS A 7 -3.48 3.63 2.89
N LEU A 8 -3.46 4.47 3.92
CA LEU A 8 -2.28 5.27 4.27
C LEU A 8 -2.05 5.26 5.78
N MET A 9 -0.78 5.15 6.17
CA MET A 9 -0.25 5.47 7.51
C MET A 9 0.87 6.51 7.35
N ASN A 10 2.09 6.22 7.80
CA ASN A 10 3.27 7.00 7.40
C ASN A 10 3.58 6.76 5.91
N GLU A 11 3.38 5.53 5.44
CA GLU A 11 3.52 5.11 4.04
C GLU A 11 2.19 4.56 3.49
N TYR A 12 2.10 4.44 2.17
CA TYR A 12 0.96 3.78 1.52
C TYR A 12 0.95 2.29 1.85
N MET A 13 -0.13 1.85 2.49
CA MET A 13 -0.24 0.50 3.03
C MET A 13 -0.95 -0.46 2.09
N ALA A 14 -1.89 0.04 1.27
CA ALA A 14 -2.57 -0.79 0.29
C ALA A 14 -3.32 0.02 -0.78
N VAL A 15 -3.64 -0.65 -1.90
CA VAL A 15 -4.44 -0.11 -3.00
C VAL A 15 -5.64 -1.01 -3.25
N GLN A 16 -6.84 -0.45 -3.31
CA GLN A 16 -8.08 -1.14 -3.63
C GLN A 16 -8.70 -0.58 -4.90
N ALA A 17 -9.06 -1.47 -5.82
CA ALA A 17 -9.90 -1.14 -6.97
C ALA A 17 -11.34 -0.80 -6.51
N PRO A 18 -12.15 -0.13 -7.35
CA PRO A 18 -13.54 0.20 -7.02
C PRO A 18 -14.41 -1.02 -6.67
N ASP A 19 -14.07 -2.19 -7.22
CA ASP A 19 -14.78 -3.45 -6.96
C ASP A 19 -14.34 -4.13 -5.64
N GLY A 20 -13.42 -3.51 -4.89
CA GLY A 20 -12.88 -4.04 -3.64
C GLY A 20 -11.62 -4.91 -3.82
N THR A 21 -11.20 -5.19 -5.06
CA THR A 21 -10.01 -6.02 -5.32
C THR A 21 -8.74 -5.36 -4.76
N ARG A 22 -7.95 -6.11 -4.00
CA ARG A 22 -6.64 -5.66 -3.50
C ARG A 22 -5.61 -5.69 -4.64
N MET A 23 -5.16 -4.52 -5.09
CA MET A 23 -4.19 -4.37 -6.18
C MET A 23 -2.72 -4.36 -5.72
N ALA A 24 -2.48 -3.87 -4.50
CA ALA A 24 -1.15 -3.86 -3.86
C ALA A 24 -1.33 -3.77 -2.34
N THR A 25 -0.37 -4.33 -1.61
CA THR A 25 -0.34 -4.31 -0.14
C THR A 25 1.11 -4.18 0.31
N TYR A 26 1.37 -3.44 1.38
CA TYR A 26 2.65 -3.48 2.07
C TYR A 26 3.07 -4.94 2.33
N PRO A 27 4.33 -5.33 2.09
CA PRO A 27 5.52 -4.51 1.90
C PRO A 27 5.88 -4.20 0.45
N ASP A 28 4.93 -4.29 -0.50
CA ASP A 28 5.15 -3.67 -1.80
C ASP A 28 5.49 -2.18 -1.63
N VAL A 29 6.42 -1.67 -2.44
CA VAL A 29 6.60 -0.22 -2.52
C VAL A 29 5.44 0.35 -3.32
N ILE A 30 4.65 1.19 -2.66
CA ILE A 30 3.53 1.91 -3.24
C ILE A 30 3.85 3.40 -3.13
N ALA A 31 3.86 4.09 -4.27
CA ALA A 31 4.13 5.52 -4.32
C ALA A 31 3.15 6.21 -5.26
N THR A 32 2.85 7.48 -4.98
CA THR A 32 2.09 8.33 -5.89
C THR A 32 3.04 9.22 -6.67
N LEU A 33 2.72 9.42 -7.95
CA LEU A 33 3.42 10.31 -8.86
C LEU A 33 2.41 11.31 -9.43
N ASP A 34 2.84 12.53 -9.74
CA ASP A 34 2.03 13.47 -10.51
C ASP A 34 2.01 13.10 -12.01
N GLU A 35 1.33 13.90 -12.82
CA GLU A 35 1.21 13.69 -14.28
C GLU A 35 2.56 13.74 -15.02
N ALA A 36 3.58 14.38 -14.44
CA ALA A 36 4.94 14.42 -14.98
C ALA A 36 5.81 13.24 -14.49
N GLY A 37 5.25 12.36 -13.65
CA GLY A 37 5.95 11.21 -13.07
C GLY A 37 6.83 11.58 -11.87
N VAL A 38 6.65 12.76 -11.27
CA VAL A 38 7.41 13.19 -10.09
C VAL A 38 6.75 12.64 -8.83
N PRO A 39 7.53 12.05 -7.89
CA PRO A 39 6.97 11.55 -6.63
C PRO A 39 6.24 12.62 -5.83
N VAL A 40 5.05 12.26 -5.35
CA VAL A 40 4.22 13.09 -4.47
C VAL A 40 4.16 12.39 -3.11
N SER A 41 4.54 13.10 -2.05
CA SER A 41 4.33 12.58 -0.68
C SER A 41 2.84 12.58 -0.37
N ALA A 42 2.37 11.60 0.41
CA ALA A 42 0.97 11.52 0.80
C ALA A 42 0.47 12.79 1.51
N GLY A 43 1.31 13.44 2.31
CA GLY A 43 0.98 14.72 2.97
C GLY A 43 0.91 15.93 2.03
N HIS A 44 1.31 15.79 0.77
CA HIS A 44 1.26 16.83 -0.26
C HIS A 44 0.20 16.58 -1.33
N VAL A 45 -0.57 15.50 -1.22
CA VAL A 45 -1.70 15.24 -2.10
C VAL A 45 -2.80 16.28 -1.86
N ARG A 46 -3.39 16.80 -2.94
CA ARG A 46 -4.48 17.78 -2.90
C ARG A 46 -5.74 17.24 -3.55
N GLU A 47 -6.89 17.71 -3.08
CA GLU A 47 -8.16 17.43 -3.73
C GLU A 47 -8.14 17.89 -5.21
N GLY A 48 -8.68 17.05 -6.09
CA GLY A 48 -8.68 17.30 -7.54
C GLY A 48 -7.35 17.02 -8.25
N GLN A 49 -6.28 16.67 -7.52
CA GLN A 49 -5.00 16.31 -8.14
C GLN A 49 -5.10 14.94 -8.85
N MET A 50 -4.68 14.90 -10.11
CA MET A 50 -4.45 13.64 -10.81
C MET A 50 -3.16 13.00 -10.32
N LEU A 51 -3.22 11.72 -9.98
CA LEU A 51 -2.07 10.95 -9.51
C LEU A 51 -1.99 9.62 -10.27
N HIS A 52 -0.76 9.19 -10.52
CA HIS A 52 -0.44 7.83 -10.89
C HIS A 52 0.04 7.06 -9.67
N VAL A 53 -0.24 5.76 -9.63
CA VAL A 53 0.21 4.86 -8.55
C VAL A 53 1.28 3.94 -9.12
N LEU A 54 2.49 4.06 -8.59
CA LEU A 54 3.59 3.15 -8.85
C LEU A 54 3.57 2.03 -7.81
N ARG A 55 3.68 0.78 -8.30
CA ARG A 55 3.84 -0.41 -7.47
C ARG A 55 5.13 -1.13 -7.84
N VAL A 56 5.94 -1.48 -6.85
CA VAL A 56 7.01 -2.48 -6.98
C VAL A 56 6.71 -3.63 -6.03
N ALA A 57 6.54 -4.82 -6.59
CA ALA A 57 6.20 -6.02 -5.82
C ALA A 57 7.33 -6.39 -4.86
N LYS A 58 6.97 -6.83 -3.65
CA LYS A 58 7.89 -7.15 -2.56
C LYS A 58 8.97 -8.18 -2.93
N GLU A 59 8.68 -9.09 -3.87
CA GLU A 59 9.60 -10.13 -4.34
C GLU A 59 10.80 -9.56 -5.12
N ARG A 60 10.71 -8.30 -5.54
CA ARG A 60 11.78 -7.60 -6.29
C ARG A 60 12.66 -6.74 -5.39
N LEU A 61 12.42 -6.72 -4.08
CA LEU A 61 13.03 -5.80 -3.14
C LEU A 61 13.86 -6.55 -2.09
N PRO A 62 15.02 -6.00 -1.67
CA PRO A 62 15.72 -6.47 -0.48
C PRO A 62 15.00 -5.96 0.77
N LEU A 63 14.04 -6.72 1.28
CA LEU A 63 13.22 -6.34 2.43
C LEU A 63 13.99 -6.47 3.75
N SER A 64 13.68 -5.57 4.69
CA SER A 64 14.15 -5.63 6.07
C SER A 64 13.56 -6.84 6.81
N ALA A 65 14.29 -7.41 7.78
CA ALA A 65 13.79 -8.47 8.65
C ALA A 65 12.54 -8.06 9.45
N SER A 66 12.34 -6.76 9.72
CA SER A 66 11.13 -6.25 10.38
C SER A 66 9.85 -6.50 9.59
N VAL A 67 9.93 -6.64 8.27
CA VAL A 67 8.79 -6.98 7.42
C VAL A 67 8.29 -8.40 7.70
N THR A 68 9.16 -9.29 8.18
CA THR A 68 8.77 -10.68 8.49
C THR A 68 8.35 -10.87 9.95
N ASP A 69 8.37 -9.81 10.77
CA ASP A 69 7.95 -9.88 12.16
C ASP A 69 6.42 -9.77 12.24
N PRO A 70 5.69 -10.84 12.63
CA PRO A 70 4.23 -10.81 12.69
C PRO A 70 3.69 -9.84 13.74
N SER A 71 4.49 -9.46 14.74
CA SER A 71 4.04 -8.62 15.86
C SER A 71 3.75 -7.17 15.45
N VAL A 72 4.23 -6.73 14.29
CA VAL A 72 4.08 -5.33 13.83
C VAL A 72 2.73 -5.06 13.16
N TYR A 73 2.03 -6.09 12.69
CA TYR A 73 0.81 -5.95 11.88
C TYR A 73 -0.47 -5.64 12.67
N PRO A 74 -0.76 -6.26 13.84
CA PRO A 74 -2.07 -6.14 14.47
C PRO A 74 -2.53 -4.71 14.76
N VAL A 75 -1.61 -3.82 15.15
CA VAL A 75 -1.93 -2.41 15.42
C VAL A 75 -2.32 -1.68 14.13
N VAL A 76 -1.60 -1.92 13.04
CA VAL A 76 -1.82 -1.29 11.75
C VAL A 76 -3.11 -1.79 11.11
N GLU A 77 -3.33 -3.11 11.11
CA GLU A 77 -4.54 -3.73 10.57
C GLU A 77 -5.80 -3.29 11.34
N LYS A 78 -5.71 -3.19 12.67
CA LYS A 78 -6.81 -2.66 13.49
C LYS A 78 -7.14 -1.21 13.14
N ALA A 79 -6.13 -0.38 12.90
CA ALA A 79 -6.33 1.03 12.60
C ALA A 79 -6.89 1.27 11.18
N LEU A 80 -6.49 0.45 10.21
CA LEU A 80 -6.96 0.56 8.82
C LEU A 80 -8.21 -0.30 8.51
N GLY A 81 -8.52 -1.28 9.35
CA GLY A 81 -9.60 -2.24 9.11
C GLY A 81 -9.33 -3.17 7.93
N ILE A 82 -8.07 -3.47 7.63
CA ILE A 82 -7.67 -4.34 6.51
C ILE A 82 -6.64 -5.38 6.94
N ALA A 83 -6.68 -6.55 6.31
CA ALA A 83 -5.62 -7.55 6.41
C ALA A 83 -4.42 -7.14 5.52
N ILE A 84 -3.22 -7.22 6.10
CA ILE A 84 -1.91 -6.92 5.53
C ILE A 84 -0.96 -8.10 5.75
N ALA A 85 -0.98 -8.70 6.95
CA ALA A 85 -0.07 -9.77 7.35
C ALA A 85 -0.13 -10.98 6.42
N ASP A 86 -1.34 -11.38 6.00
CA ASP A 86 -1.56 -12.50 5.08
C ASP A 86 -0.74 -12.33 3.79
N TYR A 87 -0.81 -11.14 3.19
CA TYR A 87 -0.02 -10.81 2.01
C TYR A 87 1.46 -10.72 2.35
N ALA A 88 1.83 -9.99 3.40
CA ALA A 88 3.22 -9.71 3.72
C ALA A 88 4.02 -10.98 4.06
N LEU A 89 3.45 -11.84 4.88
CA LEU A 89 4.06 -13.06 5.40
C LEU A 89 3.82 -14.28 4.52
N GLY A 90 2.96 -14.16 3.49
CA GLY A 90 2.63 -15.27 2.60
C GLY A 90 1.79 -16.37 3.26
N VAL A 91 1.09 -16.02 4.35
CA VAL A 91 0.14 -16.91 5.00
C VAL A 91 -1.19 -16.70 4.27
N ALA A 92 -1.68 -17.72 3.58
CA ALA A 92 -3.05 -17.66 3.07
C ALA A 92 -4.00 -17.47 4.26
N ALA A 93 -4.98 -16.57 4.13
CA ALA A 93 -6.10 -16.53 5.07
C ALA A 93 -6.65 -17.96 5.22
N PRO A 94 -6.94 -18.43 6.46
CA PRO A 94 -7.48 -19.76 6.69
C PRO A 94 -8.82 -19.99 5.96
#